data_AF-A0A7S3U7F0-F1
#
_entry.id   AF-A0A7S3U7F0-F1
#
_cell.length_a   1.000
_cell.length_b   1.000
_cell.length_c   1.000
_cell.angle_alpha   90.00
_cell.angle_beta   90.00
_cell.angle_gamma   90.00
#
_symmetry.space_group_name_H-M   'P 1'
#
loop_
_entity.id
_entity.type
_entity.pdbx_description
1 polymer ?
#
loop_
_entity_poly.entity_id
_entity_poly.type
_entity_poly.pdbx_seq_one_letter_code
_entity_poly.pdbx_strand_id
1 'polypeptide(L)'
;LAAISEGERPGLWLAAVNSPLHAVISGEVSAIDELEAQLKAAGRKCAKLHVRKAFHSGLIANAAETLKGLGMPAEGTEGSSPLPVASNFTGGWLSAAQLRDGKYW
;
A
#
# COMPACT_ATOMS: atom_id res chain seq x y z
N LEU A 1 10.53 -3.59 10.69
CA LEU A 1 10.11 -3.13 9.35
C LEU A 1 10.90 -3.87 8.29
N ALA A 2 12.25 -3.86 8.33
CA ALA A 2 13.12 -4.65 7.43
C ALA A 2 12.64 -6.09 7.19
N ALA A 3 12.52 -6.91 8.24
CA ALA A 3 12.01 -8.28 8.15
C ALA A 3 10.59 -8.41 7.53
N ILE A 4 9.74 -7.38 7.62
CA ILE A 4 8.42 -7.40 6.96
C ILE A 4 8.55 -7.00 5.49
N SER A 5 9.34 -5.96 5.17
CA SER A 5 9.60 -5.53 3.78
C SER A 5 10.41 -6.55 2.98
N GLU A 6 11.24 -7.34 3.64
CA GLU A 6 12.05 -8.42 3.05
C GLU A 6 11.26 -9.73 2.92
N GLY A 7 10.01 -9.78 3.42
CA GLY A 7 9.14 -10.96 3.31
C GLY A 7 9.45 -12.08 4.31
N GLU A 8 10.30 -11.83 5.32
CA GLU A 8 10.67 -12.79 6.36
C GLU A 8 9.56 -13.01 7.41
N ARG A 9 8.47 -12.25 7.31
CA ARG A 9 7.28 -12.37 8.16
C ARG A 9 6.06 -12.70 7.29
N PRO A 10 5.79 -14.00 7.04
CA PRO A 10 4.64 -14.43 6.23
C PRO A 10 3.33 -13.86 6.77
N GLY A 11 2.40 -13.56 5.87
CA GLY A 11 1.09 -13.00 6.25
C GLY A 11 1.12 -11.53 6.67
N LEU A 12 2.28 -10.85 6.62
CA LEU A 12 2.42 -9.41 6.89
C LEU A 12 3.04 -8.68 5.70
N TRP A 13 2.56 -7.47 5.46
CA TRP A 13 3.04 -6.55 4.44
C TRP A 13 3.23 -5.14 5.02
N LEU A 14 4.24 -4.44 4.54
CA LEU A 14 4.39 -3.02 4.81
C LEU A 14 3.42 -2.24 3.92
N ALA A 15 2.34 -1.75 4.53
CA ALA A 15 1.30 -1.04 3.80
C ALA A 15 1.68 0.41 3.48
N ALA A 16 2.30 1.10 4.44
CA ALA A 16 2.72 2.48 4.27
C ALA A 16 3.86 2.84 5.23
N VAL A 17 4.74 3.73 4.79
CA VAL A 17 5.69 4.46 5.63
C VAL A 17 5.29 5.92 5.62
N ASN A 18 4.63 6.38 6.68
CA ASN A 18 4.13 7.75 6.78
C ASN A 18 5.22 8.71 7.30
N SER A 19 6.17 8.19 8.07
CA SER A 19 7.36 8.92 8.54
C SER A 19 8.44 7.94 9.00
N PRO A 20 9.67 8.40 9.33
CA PRO A 20 10.71 7.52 9.87
C PRO A 20 10.31 6.75 11.14
N LEU A 21 9.31 7.24 11.88
CA LEU A 21 8.85 6.65 13.14
C LEU A 21 7.39 6.14 13.07
N HIS A 22 6.73 6.25 11.92
CA HIS A 22 5.32 5.88 11.77
C HIS A 22 5.10 5.11 10.48
N ALA A 23 4.66 3.86 10.63
CA ALA A 23 4.36 2.96 9.52
C ALA A 23 3.08 2.19 9.80
N VAL A 24 2.43 1.73 8.72
CA VAL A 24 1.24 0.88 8.77
C VAL A 24 1.63 -0.49 8.23
N ILE A 25 1.28 -1.53 8.97
CA ILE A 25 1.41 -2.93 8.57
C ILE A 25 0.01 -3.46 8.28
N SER A 26 -0.13 -4.21 7.19
CA SER A 26 -1.36 -4.92 6.83
C SER A 26 -1.08 -6.41 6.70
N GLY A 27 -2.10 -7.24 6.84
CA GLY A 27 -1.90 -8.68 6.79
C GLY A 27 -3.07 -9.50 7.27
N GLU A 28 -2.80 -10.78 7.46
CA GLU A 28 -3.72 -11.74 8.06
C GLU A 28 -4.01 -11.35 9.51
N VAL A 29 -5.25 -11.59 9.96
CA VAL A 29 -5.70 -11.18 11.30
C VAL A 29 -4.82 -11.80 12.39
N SER A 30 -4.52 -13.09 12.29
CA SER A 30 -3.65 -13.80 13.23
C SER A 30 -2.24 -13.20 13.27
N ALA A 31 -1.63 -12.94 12.11
CA ALA A 31 -0.29 -12.37 12.04
C ALA A 31 -0.22 -10.93 12.59
N ILE A 32 -1.29 -10.13 12.40
CA ILE A 32 -1.42 -8.79 12.98
C ILE A 32 -1.61 -8.86 14.50
N ASP A 33 -2.39 -9.81 15.00
CA ASP A 33 -2.60 -10.01 16.44
C ASP A 33 -1.30 -10.39 17.15
N GLU A 34 -0.52 -11.32 16.56
CA GLU A 34 0.80 -11.69 17.06
C GLU A 34 1.78 -10.52 17.03
N LEU A 35 1.80 -9.73 15.95
CA LEU A 35 2.64 -8.54 15.85
C LEU A 35 2.26 -7.50 16.91
N GLU A 36 0.97 -7.26 17.11
CA GLU A 36 0.48 -6.31 18.12
C GLU A 36 0.93 -6.73 19.53
N ALA A 37 0.80 -8.01 19.87
CA ALA A 37 1.27 -8.55 21.15
C ALA A 37 2.78 -8.35 21.32
N GLN A 38 3.58 -8.65 20.29
CA GLN A 38 5.03 -8.45 20.29
C GLN A 38 5.41 -6.97 20.48
N LEU A 39 4.73 -6.06 19.78
CA LEU A 39 4.98 -4.63 19.88
C LEU A 39 4.63 -4.09 21.28
N LYS A 40 3.48 -4.50 21.83
CA LYS A 40 3.06 -4.13 23.19
C LYS A 40 4.03 -4.66 24.25
N ALA A 41 4.46 -5.92 24.14
CA ALA A 41 5.47 -6.50 25.03
C ALA A 41 6.81 -5.76 24.98
N ALA A 42 7.17 -5.22 23.80
CA ALA A 42 8.34 -4.39 23.61
C ALA A 42 8.13 -2.90 23.99
N GLY A 43 7.00 -2.53 24.59
CA GLY A 43 6.69 -1.16 24.99
C GLY A 43 6.47 -0.18 23.83
N ARG A 44 6.23 -0.68 22.62
CA ARG A 44 6.02 0.15 21.42
C ARG A 44 4.54 0.55 21.31
N LYS A 45 4.30 1.82 20.95
CA LYS A 45 2.96 2.31 20.66
C LYS A 45 2.47 1.70 19.34
N CYS A 46 1.32 1.05 19.38
CA CYS A 46 0.63 0.53 18.20
C CYS A 46 -0.89 0.53 18.43
N ALA A 47 -1.65 0.58 17.35
CA ALA A 47 -3.10 0.47 17.37
C ALA A 47 -3.58 -0.23 16.09
N LYS A 48 -4.57 -1.12 16.21
CA LYS A 48 -5.24 -1.70 15.04
C LYS A 48 -6.18 -0.68 14.42
N LEU A 49 -6.21 -0.64 13.09
CA LEU A 49 -7.12 0.20 12.33
C LEU A 49 -8.48 -0.51 12.18
N HIS A 50 -9.58 0.24 12.34
CA HIS A 50 -10.93 -0.25 12.13
C HIS A 50 -11.29 -0.26 10.64
N VAL A 51 -10.72 -1.22 9.91
CA VAL A 51 -10.94 -1.39 8.47
C VAL A 51 -11.41 -2.80 8.16
N ARG A 52 -12.15 -2.98 7.06
CA ARG A 52 -12.69 -4.29 6.67
C ARG A 52 -11.73 -5.17 5.88
N LYS A 53 -10.66 -4.58 5.34
CA LYS A 53 -9.72 -5.25 4.44
C LYS A 53 -8.29 -4.82 4.74
N ALA A 54 -7.35 -5.73 4.51
CA ALA A 54 -5.91 -5.47 4.61
C ALA A 54 -5.40 -4.81 3.32
N PHE A 55 -5.64 -3.51 3.15
CA PHE A 55 -5.14 -2.77 1.99
C PHE A 55 -3.61 -2.80 1.89
N HIS A 56 -3.08 -2.64 0.67
CA HIS A 56 -1.63 -2.71 0.38
C HIS A 56 -0.98 -4.02 0.85
N SER A 57 -1.71 -5.13 0.78
CA SER A 57 -1.20 -6.48 1.06
C SER A 57 -1.46 -7.42 -0.11
N GLY A 58 -0.83 -8.59 -0.10
CA GLY A 58 -1.16 -9.66 -1.04
C GLY A 58 -2.62 -10.12 -0.96
N LEU A 59 -3.33 -9.87 0.15
CA LEU A 59 -4.73 -10.28 0.35
C LEU A 59 -5.72 -9.50 -0.52
N ILE A 60 -5.31 -8.38 -1.13
CA ILE A 60 -6.14 -7.61 -2.07
C ILE A 60 -5.79 -7.91 -3.54
N ALA A 61 -4.92 -8.88 -3.84
CA ALA A 61 -4.49 -9.19 -5.20
C ALA A 61 -5.67 -9.47 -6.15
N ASN A 62 -6.65 -10.26 -5.72
CA ASN A 62 -7.85 -10.55 -6.53
C ASN A 62 -8.67 -9.28 -6.84
N ALA A 63 -8.75 -8.34 -5.89
CA ALA A 63 -9.42 -7.08 -6.14
C ALA A 63 -8.62 -6.23 -7.14
N ALA A 64 -7.28 -6.21 -7.02
CA ALA A 64 -6.42 -5.53 -7.98
C ALA A 64 -6.62 -6.06 -9.39
N GLU A 65 -6.70 -7.39 -9.59
CA GLU A 65 -7.00 -7.98 -10.91
C GLU A 65 -8.33 -7.51 -11.49
N THR A 66 -9.39 -7.42 -10.67
CA THR A 66 -10.70 -6.91 -11.13
C THR A 66 -10.67 -5.42 -11.47
N LEU A 67 -9.81 -4.65 -10.79
CA LEU A 67 -9.67 -3.22 -11.02
C LEU A 67 -8.77 -2.89 -12.22
N LYS A 68 -7.94 -3.84 -12.68
CA LYS A 68 -7.10 -3.66 -13.87
C LYS A 68 -7.97 -3.24 -15.06
N GLY A 69 -7.64 -2.09 -15.64
CA GLY A 69 -8.36 -1.53 -16.78
C GLY A 69 -9.44 -0.50 -16.43
N LEU A 70 -9.86 -0.38 -15.16
CA LEU A 70 -10.74 0.72 -14.72
C LEU A 70 -10.00 2.06 -14.59
N GLY A 71 -8.67 2.02 -14.44
CA GLY A 71 -7.82 3.22 -14.38
C GLY A 71 -7.49 3.85 -15.73
N MET A 72 -8.11 3.40 -16.82
CA MET A 72 -7.87 3.96 -18.15
C MET A 72 -8.59 5.31 -18.30
N PRO A 73 -7.92 6.36 -18.79
CA PRO A 73 -8.58 7.62 -19.12
C PRO A 73 -9.70 7.37 -20.14
N ALA A 74 -10.81 8.09 -20.03
CA ALA A 74 -11.87 8.04 -21.03
C ALA A 74 -11.32 8.45 -22.41
N GLU A 75 -11.83 7.85 -23.48
CA GLU A 75 -11.47 8.25 -24.85
C GLU A 75 -11.64 9.78 -25.02
N GLY A 76 -10.62 10.44 -25.59
CA GLY A 76 -10.60 11.88 -25.78
C GLY A 76 -10.07 12.73 -24.61
N THR A 77 -9.63 12.11 -23.49
CA THR A 77 -8.95 12.83 -22.39
C THR A 77 -7.44 12.97 -22.60
N GLU A 78 -7.05 13.31 -23.84
CA GLU A 78 -5.67 13.44 -24.29
C GLU A 78 -5.03 14.77 -23.80
N GLY A 79 -4.94 14.95 -22.49
CA GLY A 79 -4.29 16.10 -21.87
C GLY A 79 -3.13 15.68 -20.96
N SER A 80 -2.03 16.44 -20.97
CA SER A 80 -1.06 16.37 -19.88
C SER A 80 -1.68 16.99 -18.63
N SER A 81 -1.55 16.36 -17.45
CA SER A 81 -1.82 17.06 -16.19
C SER A 81 -0.93 18.31 -16.15
N PRO A 82 -1.50 19.53 -15.99
CA PRO A 82 -0.70 20.75 -15.91
C PRO A 82 0.11 20.83 -14.59
N LEU A 83 -0.15 19.92 -13.64
CA LEU A 83 0.47 19.90 -12.32
C LEU A 83 1.31 18.62 -12.12
N PRO A 84 2.53 18.73 -11.57
CA PRO A 84 3.32 17.58 -11.12
C PRO A 84 2.56 16.76 -10.07
N VAL A 85 2.63 15.43 -10.19
CA VAL A 85 2.02 14.49 -9.24
C VAL A 85 3.10 13.64 -8.60
N ALA A 86 3.19 13.66 -7.27
CA ALA A 86 4.06 12.77 -6.52
C ALA A 86 3.42 11.38 -6.38
N SER A 87 4.19 10.33 -6.68
CA SER A 87 3.78 8.93 -6.58
C SER A 87 3.87 8.45 -5.13
N ASN A 88 2.77 7.93 -4.60
CA ASN A 88 2.76 7.21 -3.33
C ASN A 88 3.36 5.79 -3.44
N PHE A 89 3.52 5.26 -4.65
CA PHE A 89 4.06 3.93 -4.90
C PHE A 89 5.60 3.94 -5.04
N THR A 90 6.13 4.87 -5.83
CA THR A 90 7.58 4.97 -6.11
C THR A 90 8.30 5.99 -5.23
N GLY A 91 7.57 6.94 -4.62
CA GLY A 91 8.15 8.06 -3.87
C GLY A 91 8.75 9.17 -4.75
N GLY A 92 8.67 9.05 -6.08
CA GLY A 92 9.16 10.04 -7.05
C GLY A 92 8.03 10.82 -7.75
N TRP A 93 8.40 11.61 -8.77
CA TRP A 93 7.44 12.28 -9.63
C TRP A 93 6.89 11.33 -10.70
N LEU A 94 5.58 11.35 -10.92
CA LEU A 94 4.96 10.59 -12.00
C LEU A 94 5.21 11.26 -13.35
N SER A 95 5.56 10.44 -14.33
CA SER A 95 5.54 10.84 -15.73
C SER A 95 4.10 10.92 -16.25
N ALA A 96 3.90 11.71 -17.31
CA ALA A 96 2.62 11.74 -18.02
C ALA A 96 2.19 10.36 -18.56
N ALA A 97 3.16 9.50 -18.88
CA ALA A 97 2.90 8.13 -19.32
C ALA A 97 2.34 7.26 -18.18
N GLN A 98 2.97 7.29 -17.00
CA GLN A 98 2.50 6.54 -15.82
C GLN A 98 1.13 6.98 -15.33
N LEU A 99 0.83 8.29 -15.40
CA LEU A 99 -0.51 8.81 -15.07
C LEU A 99 -1.62 8.16 -15.90
N ARG A 100 -1.31 7.76 -17.15
CA ARG A 100 -2.25 7.13 -18.08
C ARG A 100 -2.13 5.61 -18.16
N ASP A 101 -1.18 5.02 -17.45
CA ASP A 101 -0.99 3.57 -17.46
C ASP A 101 -1.97 2.93 -16.47
N GLY A 102 -3.00 2.27 -17.00
CA GLY A 102 -3.97 1.53 -16.19
C GLY A 102 -3.36 0.36 -15.41
N LYS A 103 -2.08 0.00 -15.64
CA LYS A 103 -1.32 -0.97 -14.84
C LYS A 103 -0.59 -0.33 -13.66
N TYR A 104 -0.37 0.98 -13.69
CA TYR A 104 0.21 1.72 -12.57
C TYR A 104 -0.79 1.83 -11.40
N TRP A 105 -2.07 1.96 -11.74
CA TRP A 105 -3.20 2.03 -10.80
C TRP A 105 -3.75 0.64 -10.48
#